data_AF-A0A431MQ64-F1
#
_entry.id   AF-A0A431MQ64-F1
#
_cell.length_a   1.000
_cell.length_b   1.000
_cell.length_c   1.000
_cell.angle_alpha   90.00
_cell.angle_beta   90.00
_cell.angle_gamma   90.00
#
_symmetry.space_group_name_H-M   'P 1'
#
loop_
_entity.id
_entity.type
_entity.pdbx_description
1 polymer ?
#
loop_
_entity_poly.entity_id
_entity_poly.type
_entity_poly.pdbx_seq_one_letter_code
_entity_poly.pdbx_strand_id
1 'polypeptide(L)'
;MNYSWKVLLPLFLGTVIMMFVLQKQGSSLKTENTPLKIVSLELAKTKEEVQNVLKAWEPDENTDRLTIAGKNIYLDFIFIFFYSLFLFAACRKIRYHSQKWQKKAGKNFAVMALTAGGFDIIENILMLQTLKGNYDVFSTLATFVCAAVKFTLAGLAVVYILLGLPRLFRSRKY
;
A
#
# COMPACT_ATOMS: atom_id res chain seq x y z
N MET A 1 -10.82 -16.95 -14.34
CA MET A 1 -11.70 -15.81 -14.66
C MET A 1 -10.88 -14.80 -15.43
N ASN A 2 -11.33 -14.44 -16.64
CA ASN A 2 -10.73 -13.39 -17.44
C ASN A 2 -11.34 -12.05 -17.00
N TYR A 3 -10.58 -11.19 -16.32
CA TYR A 3 -11.09 -9.90 -15.86
C TYR A 3 -11.21 -8.94 -17.04
N SER A 4 -12.43 -8.43 -17.25
CA SER A 4 -12.70 -7.47 -18.31
C SER A 4 -11.99 -6.15 -18.03
N TRP A 5 -11.71 -5.39 -19.09
CA TRP A 5 -11.16 -4.04 -18.95
C TRP A 5 -12.12 -3.09 -18.20
N LYS A 6 -13.42 -3.40 -18.21
CA LYS A 6 -14.44 -2.68 -17.43
C LYS A 6 -14.25 -2.80 -15.91
N VAL A 7 -13.58 -3.85 -15.44
CA VAL A 7 -13.23 -4.02 -14.02
C VAL A 7 -11.84 -3.46 -13.72
N LEU A 8 -10.87 -3.73 -14.59
CA LEU A 8 -9.48 -3.31 -14.36
C LEU A 8 -9.27 -1.81 -14.44
N LEU A 9 -9.93 -1.13 -15.38
CA LEU A 9 -9.71 0.30 -15.60
C LEU A 9 -10.18 1.14 -14.41
N PRO A 10 -11.39 0.95 -13.84
CA PRO A 10 -11.79 1.67 -12.63
C PRO A 10 -10.88 1.40 -11.43
N LEU A 11 -10.44 0.14 -11.23
CA LEU A 11 -9.52 -0.20 -10.14
C LEU A 11 -8.15 0.49 -10.30
N PHE A 12 -7.61 0.50 -11.53
CA PHE A 12 -6.37 1.19 -11.85
C PHE A 12 -6.50 2.70 -11.65
N LEU A 13 -7.55 3.32 -12.20
CA LEU A 13 -7.80 4.75 -12.05
C LEU A 13 -7.99 5.14 -10.58
N GLY A 14 -8.77 4.36 -9.83
CA GLY A 14 -8.93 4.56 -8.39
C GLY A 14 -7.60 4.48 -7.64
N THR A 15 -6.73 3.52 -8.00
CA THR A 15 -5.38 3.39 -7.43
C THR A 15 -4.54 4.66 -7.71
N VAL A 16 -4.52 5.13 -8.96
CA VAL A 16 -3.73 6.32 -9.36
C VAL A 16 -4.28 7.60 -8.72
N ILE A 17 -5.59 7.78 -8.72
CA ILE A 17 -6.26 8.93 -8.10
C ILE A 17 -5.95 8.96 -6.60
N MET A 18 -6.14 7.84 -5.90
CA MET A 18 -5.88 7.77 -4.47
C MET A 18 -4.39 7.98 -4.14
N MET A 19 -3.48 7.44 -4.96
CA MET A 19 -2.05 7.71 -4.83
C MET A 19 -1.76 9.23 -4.89
N PHE A 20 -2.35 9.95 -5.84
CA PHE A 20 -2.20 11.40 -5.93
C PHE A 20 -2.82 12.12 -4.72
N VAL A 21 -4.03 11.71 -4.30
CA VAL A 21 -4.73 12.27 -3.14
C VAL A 21 -3.89 12.12 -1.88
N LEU A 22 -3.37 10.93 -1.59
CA LEU A 22 -2.53 10.65 -0.42
C LEU A 22 -1.22 11.47 -0.46
N GLN A 23 -0.56 11.53 -1.62
CA GLN A 23 0.69 12.29 -1.76
C GLN A 23 0.51 13.79 -1.54
N LYS A 24 -0.61 14.35 -2.02
CA LYS A 24 -0.96 15.76 -1.86
C LYS A 24 -1.41 16.07 -0.44
N GLN A 25 -2.32 15.27 0.12
CA GLN A 25 -2.86 15.50 1.46
C GLN A 25 -1.80 15.32 2.55
N GLY A 26 -0.92 14.32 2.42
CA GLY A 26 0.18 14.08 3.37
C GLY A 26 1.44 14.88 3.08
N SER A 27 1.41 15.89 2.20
CA SER A 27 2.60 16.63 1.78
C SER A 27 3.31 17.35 2.93
N SER A 28 2.57 17.89 3.88
CA SER A 28 3.11 18.58 5.07
C SER A 28 3.72 17.65 6.12
N LEU A 29 3.51 16.33 5.99
CA LEU A 29 4.15 15.33 6.86
C LEU A 29 5.63 15.13 6.53
N LYS A 30 6.11 15.70 5.41
CA LYS A 30 7.52 15.67 5.06
C LYS A 30 8.27 16.69 5.91
N THR A 31 9.14 16.21 6.77
CA THR A 31 10.09 17.04 7.55
C THR A 31 11.51 16.50 7.38
N GLU A 32 12.49 17.13 8.02
CA GLU A 32 13.86 16.60 8.08
C GLU A 32 13.92 15.21 8.74
N ASN A 33 13.12 14.98 9.79
CA ASN A 33 13.07 13.73 10.53
C ASN A 33 12.09 12.70 9.93
N THR A 34 11.18 13.14 9.05
CA THR A 34 10.16 12.30 8.40
C THR A 34 10.15 12.48 6.88
N PRO A 35 11.28 12.22 6.19
CA PRO A 35 11.43 12.50 4.76
C PRO A 35 10.48 11.66 3.88
N LEU A 36 10.04 10.51 4.39
CA LEU A 36 9.12 9.58 3.73
C LEU A 36 7.64 9.83 4.11
N LYS A 37 7.33 10.93 4.79
CA LYS A 37 5.96 11.28 5.22
C LYS A 37 5.38 10.15 6.10
N ILE A 38 4.14 9.71 5.83
CA ILE A 38 3.46 8.65 6.57
C ILE A 38 4.28 7.35 6.64
N VAL A 39 5.02 7.03 5.57
CA VAL A 39 5.89 5.83 5.50
C VAL A 39 7.01 5.87 6.54
N SER A 40 7.39 7.06 7.03
CA SER A 40 8.35 7.17 8.14
C SER A 40 7.79 6.56 9.43
N LEU A 41 6.47 6.64 9.67
CA LEU A 41 5.80 5.97 10.78
C LEU A 41 5.67 4.47 10.53
N GLU A 42 5.27 4.07 9.32
CA GLU A 42 5.15 2.65 8.94
C GLU A 42 6.45 1.88 9.15
N LEU A 43 7.60 2.53 8.90
CA LEU A 43 8.93 1.94 8.98
C LEU A 43 9.66 2.23 10.31
N ALA A 44 9.02 2.88 11.27
CA ALA A 44 9.57 3.05 12.62
C ALA A 44 9.50 1.71 13.38
N LYS A 45 10.67 1.11 13.64
CA LYS A 45 10.78 -0.24 14.21
C LYS A 45 10.86 -0.23 15.75
N THR A 46 11.31 0.88 16.32
CA THR A 46 11.50 1.05 17.77
C THR A 46 10.62 2.16 18.32
N LYS A 47 10.36 2.11 19.64
CA LYS A 47 9.63 3.17 20.34
C LYS A 47 10.29 4.54 20.15
N GLU A 48 11.62 4.60 20.18
CA GLU A 48 12.38 5.83 20.00
C GLU A 48 12.17 6.42 18.60
N GLU A 49 12.21 5.59 17.55
CA GLU A 49 11.90 6.03 16.19
C GLU A 49 10.46 6.53 16.06
N VAL A 50 9.49 5.83 16.66
CA VAL A 50 8.08 6.30 16.70
C VAL A 50 7.98 7.65 17.41
N GLN A 51 8.64 7.81 18.56
CA GLN A 51 8.67 9.07 19.31
C GLN A 51 9.27 10.19 18.47
N ASN A 52 10.35 9.93 17.73
CA ASN A 52 10.95 10.90 16.82
C ASN A 52 10.00 11.32 15.69
N VAL A 53 9.25 10.37 15.14
CA VAL A 53 8.21 10.65 14.13
C VAL A 53 7.08 11.49 14.72
N LEU A 54 6.53 11.09 15.87
CA LEU A 54 5.45 11.82 16.54
C LEU A 54 5.88 13.23 16.94
N LYS A 55 7.10 13.38 17.47
CA LYS A 55 7.69 14.68 17.81
C LYS A 55 7.87 15.57 16.58
N ALA A 56 8.29 15.01 15.44
CA ALA A 56 8.37 15.74 14.19
C ALA A 56 7.00 16.18 13.64
N TRP A 57 5.92 15.59 14.12
CA TRP A 57 4.55 15.93 13.76
C TRP A 57 3.78 16.66 14.86
N GLU A 58 4.43 16.99 15.98
CA GLU A 58 3.81 17.82 17.01
C GLU A 58 3.21 19.08 16.38
N PRO A 59 2.00 19.48 16.81
CA PRO A 59 1.37 20.68 16.29
C PRO A 59 2.27 21.89 16.52
N ASP A 60 2.53 22.64 15.46
CA ASP A 60 3.08 23.99 15.55
C ASP A 60 1.98 25.02 15.25
N GLU A 61 2.29 26.31 15.40
CA GLU A 61 1.33 27.40 15.16
C GLU A 61 0.72 27.39 13.74
N ASN A 62 1.38 26.73 12.78
CA ASN A 62 1.02 26.76 11.37
C ASN A 62 0.39 25.46 10.86
N THR A 63 0.63 24.31 11.51
CA THR A 63 0.20 23.01 10.99
C THR A 63 0.00 21.97 12.09
N ASP A 64 -1.21 21.42 12.14
CA ASP A 64 -1.51 20.20 12.91
C ASP A 64 -1.21 18.94 12.06
N ARG A 65 0.04 18.48 12.12
CA ARG A 65 0.49 17.32 11.33
C ARG A 65 -0.07 16.00 11.85
N LEU A 66 -0.32 15.85 13.15
CA LEU A 66 -0.94 14.64 13.71
C LEU A 66 -2.35 14.41 13.16
N THR A 67 -3.18 15.45 13.09
CA THR A 67 -4.51 15.35 12.48
C THR A 67 -4.42 15.05 10.98
N ILE A 68 -3.45 15.64 10.28
CA ILE A 68 -3.19 15.35 8.86
C ILE A 68 -2.78 13.88 8.66
N ALA A 69 -1.90 13.35 9.51
CA ALA A 69 -1.47 11.95 9.48
C ALA A 69 -2.66 11.01 9.71
N GLY A 70 -3.50 11.29 10.73
CA GLY A 70 -4.71 10.51 10.97
C GLY A 70 -5.65 10.49 9.75
N LYS A 71 -5.91 11.65 9.14
CA LYS A 71 -6.70 11.73 7.89
C LYS A 71 -6.05 11.00 6.72
N ASN A 72 -4.72 11.03 6.61
CA ASN A 72 -3.97 10.32 5.59
C ASN A 72 -4.19 8.81 5.71
N ILE A 73 -4.10 8.26 6.93
CA ILE A 73 -4.33 6.84 7.20
C ILE A 73 -5.79 6.45 6.91
N TYR A 74 -6.76 7.30 7.26
CA TYR A 74 -8.17 7.04 6.90
C TYR A 74 -8.41 6.97 5.40
N LEU A 75 -7.78 7.87 4.63
CA LEU A 75 -7.82 7.82 3.17
C LEU A 75 -7.11 6.58 2.62
N ASP A 76 -6.09 6.11 3.31
CA ASP A 76 -5.32 4.95 2.89
C ASP A 76 -6.15 3.66 2.89
N PHE A 77 -7.15 3.50 3.78
CA PHE A 77 -8.11 2.38 3.67
C PHE A 77 -8.85 2.33 2.33
N ILE A 78 -9.13 3.49 1.72
CA ILE A 78 -9.73 3.55 0.38
C ILE A 78 -8.69 3.17 -0.68
N PHE A 79 -7.44 3.60 -0.51
CA PHE A 79 -6.35 3.21 -1.40
C PHE A 79 -6.11 1.70 -1.37
N ILE A 80 -6.10 1.08 -0.19
CA ILE A 80 -5.98 -0.37 0.02
C ILE A 80 -7.01 -1.12 -0.81
N PHE A 81 -8.27 -0.69 -0.78
CA PHE A 81 -9.33 -1.30 -1.58
C PHE A 81 -8.99 -1.29 -3.08
N PHE A 82 -8.56 -0.15 -3.61
CA PHE A 82 -8.26 -0.02 -5.03
C PHE A 82 -7.01 -0.78 -5.45
N TYR A 83 -5.88 -0.57 -4.77
CA TYR A 83 -4.60 -1.13 -5.22
C TYR A 83 -4.58 -2.65 -5.07
N SER A 84 -5.07 -3.19 -3.94
CA SER A 84 -5.00 -4.64 -3.68
C SER A 84 -5.87 -5.41 -4.68
N LEU A 85 -7.07 -4.91 -4.98
CA LEU A 85 -7.97 -5.48 -5.98
C LEU A 85 -7.45 -5.29 -7.40
N PHE A 86 -6.84 -4.13 -7.71
CA PHE A 86 -6.20 -3.89 -9.00
C PHE A 86 -5.09 -4.92 -9.25
N LEU A 87 -4.14 -5.06 -8.31
CA LEU A 87 -3.02 -5.99 -8.41
C LEU A 87 -3.52 -7.43 -8.53
N PHE A 88 -4.51 -7.82 -7.72
CA PHE A 88 -5.16 -9.13 -7.81
C PHE A 88 -5.75 -9.39 -9.20
N ALA A 89 -6.60 -8.48 -9.70
CA ALA A 89 -7.27 -8.62 -10.98
C ALA A 89 -6.27 -8.63 -12.15
N ALA A 90 -5.22 -7.80 -12.09
CA ALA A 90 -4.18 -7.71 -13.11
C ALA A 90 -3.36 -9.01 -13.18
N CYS A 91 -2.93 -9.54 -12.03
CA CYS A 91 -2.24 -10.83 -11.96
C CYS A 91 -3.11 -11.97 -12.55
N ARG A 92 -4.41 -11.97 -12.24
CA ARG A 92 -5.36 -12.97 -12.75
C ARG A 92 -5.58 -12.85 -14.26
N LYS A 93 -5.59 -11.64 -14.81
CA LYS A 93 -5.69 -11.41 -16.25
C LYS A 93 -4.44 -11.88 -17.00
N ILE A 94 -3.26 -11.52 -16.52
CA ILE A 94 -1.99 -11.98 -17.12
C ILE A 94 -1.91 -13.51 -17.08
N ARG A 95 -2.28 -14.13 -15.95
CA ARG A 95 -2.40 -15.57 -15.83
C ARG A 95 -3.27 -16.19 -16.94
N TYR A 96 -4.39 -15.57 -17.30
CA TYR A 96 -5.29 -16.12 -18.31
C TYR A 96 -4.60 -16.32 -19.67
N HIS A 97 -3.70 -15.39 -20.03
CA HIS A 97 -2.91 -15.41 -21.26
C HIS A 97 -1.54 -16.09 -21.14
N SER A 98 -1.30 -16.85 -20.05
CA SER A 98 0.01 -17.45 -19.73
C SER A 98 0.04 -18.96 -19.94
N GLN A 99 1.24 -19.56 -20.10
CA GLN A 99 1.42 -21.02 -20.19
C GLN A 99 1.27 -21.73 -18.82
N LYS A 100 1.20 -23.08 -18.79
CA LYS A 100 0.85 -23.87 -17.59
C LYS A 100 1.63 -23.49 -16.31
N TRP A 101 2.96 -23.40 -16.35
CA TRP A 101 3.76 -23.05 -15.17
C TRP A 101 3.55 -21.59 -14.71
N GLN A 102 3.44 -20.66 -15.67
CA GLN A 102 3.15 -19.24 -15.42
C GLN A 102 1.73 -19.01 -14.88
N LYS A 103 0.77 -19.90 -15.17
CA LYS A 103 -0.58 -19.86 -14.58
C LYS A 103 -0.56 -20.07 -13.07
N LYS A 104 0.36 -20.90 -12.55
CA LYS A 104 0.53 -21.10 -11.10
C LYS A 104 1.12 -19.83 -10.47
N ALA A 105 2.16 -19.27 -11.07
CA ALA A 105 2.76 -18.01 -10.62
C ALA A 105 1.73 -16.88 -10.51
N GLY A 106 0.93 -16.63 -11.55
CA GLY A 106 -0.09 -15.57 -11.49
C GLY A 106 -1.25 -15.84 -10.53
N LYS A 107 -1.49 -17.10 -10.11
CA LYS A 107 -2.39 -17.38 -8.97
C LYS A 107 -1.77 -16.88 -7.67
N ASN A 108 -0.50 -17.22 -7.46
CA ASN A 108 0.21 -16.90 -6.22
C ASN A 108 0.36 -15.40 -6.05
N PHE A 109 0.80 -14.68 -7.08
CA PHE A 109 0.92 -13.21 -7.03
C PHE A 109 -0.42 -12.51 -6.82
N ALA A 110 -1.52 -13.05 -7.38
CA ALA A 110 -2.85 -12.52 -7.09
C ALA A 110 -3.20 -12.67 -5.61
N VAL A 111 -2.96 -13.84 -5.01
CA VAL A 111 -3.20 -14.04 -3.57
C VAL A 111 -2.30 -13.14 -2.73
N MET A 112 -1.01 -13.03 -3.08
CA MET A 112 -0.06 -12.12 -2.42
C MET A 112 -0.54 -10.67 -2.42
N ALA A 113 -1.17 -10.21 -3.50
CA ALA A 113 -1.73 -8.85 -3.57
C ALA A 113 -2.86 -8.62 -2.57
N LEU A 114 -3.76 -9.58 -2.37
CA LEU A 114 -4.81 -9.49 -1.34
C LEU A 114 -4.21 -9.61 0.07
N THR A 115 -3.23 -10.48 0.25
CA THR A 115 -2.50 -10.61 1.51
C THR A 115 -1.78 -9.32 1.87
N ALA A 116 -1.16 -8.62 0.91
CA ALA A 116 -0.56 -7.32 1.12
C ALA A 116 -1.58 -6.31 1.66
N GLY A 117 -2.76 -6.22 1.04
CA GLY A 117 -3.85 -5.35 1.53
C GLY A 117 -4.34 -5.72 2.94
N GLY A 118 -4.32 -7.00 3.30
CA GLY A 118 -4.64 -7.45 4.66
C GLY A 118 -3.62 -6.97 5.71
N PHE A 119 -2.32 -7.09 5.39
CA PHE A 119 -1.26 -6.54 6.25
C PHE A 119 -1.36 -5.01 6.35
N ASP A 120 -1.69 -4.34 5.25
CA ASP A 120 -1.89 -2.89 5.18
C ASP A 120 -3.01 -2.42 6.11
N ILE A 121 -4.14 -3.14 6.16
CA ILE A 121 -5.23 -2.84 7.08
C ILE A 121 -4.78 -2.94 8.54
N ILE A 122 -4.06 -4.01 8.90
CA ILE A 122 -3.57 -4.23 10.27
C ILE A 122 -2.59 -3.12 10.65
N GLU A 123 -1.67 -2.81 9.75
CA GLU A 123 -0.67 -1.77 9.89
C GLU A 123 -1.31 -0.38 10.11
N ASN A 124 -2.26 0.02 9.29
CA ASN A 124 -3.01 1.27 9.45
C ASN A 124 -3.79 1.35 10.76
N ILE A 125 -4.37 0.24 11.23
CA ILE A 125 -5.04 0.19 12.55
C ILE A 125 -4.03 0.45 13.67
N LEU A 126 -2.85 -0.18 13.61
CA LEU A 126 -1.79 0.01 14.61
C LEU A 126 -1.22 1.44 14.57
N MET A 127 -1.05 2.03 13.39
CA MET A 127 -0.65 3.44 13.27
C MET A 127 -1.70 4.37 13.88
N LEU A 128 -3.00 4.13 13.66
CA LEU A 128 -4.06 4.93 14.30
C LEU A 128 -4.05 4.83 15.83
N GLN A 129 -3.70 3.67 16.40
CA GLN A 129 -3.48 3.54 17.85
C GLN A 129 -2.24 4.29 18.30
N THR A 130 -1.18 4.23 17.51
CA THR A 130 0.08 4.95 17.77
C THR A 130 -0.13 6.46 17.80
N LEU A 131 -0.90 7.03 16.87
CA LEU A 131 -1.26 8.46 16.85
C LEU A 131 -2.08 8.89 18.08
N LYS A 132 -2.76 7.96 18.75
CA LYS A 132 -3.49 8.21 20.01
C LYS A 132 -2.62 8.05 21.25
N GLY A 133 -1.32 7.78 21.09
CA GLY A 133 -0.39 7.49 22.17
C GLY A 133 -0.43 6.03 22.68
N ASN A 134 -1.24 5.16 22.05
CA ASN A 134 -1.39 3.77 22.45
C ASN A 134 -0.44 2.87 21.66
N TYR A 135 0.84 2.86 22.02
CA TYR A 135 1.83 1.98 21.41
C TYR A 135 2.83 1.43 22.42
N ASP A 136 3.25 0.19 22.18
CA ASP A 136 4.30 -0.46 22.94
C ASP A 136 5.38 -1.06 22.00
N VAL A 137 6.30 -1.83 22.55
CA VAL A 137 7.38 -2.45 21.75
C VAL A 137 6.80 -3.43 20.73
N PHE A 138 5.74 -4.15 21.13
CA PHE A 138 5.11 -5.16 20.30
C PHE A 138 4.29 -4.52 19.17
N SER A 139 3.44 -3.54 19.47
CA SER A 139 2.63 -2.86 18.45
C SER A 139 3.50 -2.11 17.45
N THR A 140 4.60 -1.51 17.89
CA THR A 140 5.56 -0.83 17.01
C THR A 140 6.23 -1.83 16.07
N LEU A 141 6.77 -2.93 16.62
CA LEU A 141 7.39 -3.97 15.79
C LEU A 141 6.38 -4.62 14.84
N ALA A 142 5.14 -4.85 15.29
CA ALA A 142 4.07 -5.39 14.47
C ALA A 142 3.72 -4.47 13.31
N THR A 143 3.66 -3.15 13.53
CA THR A 143 3.46 -2.14 12.47
C THR A 143 4.56 -2.24 11.43
N PHE A 144 5.83 -2.20 11.85
CA PHE A 144 6.99 -2.36 10.97
C PHE A 144 6.97 -3.66 10.16
N VAL A 145 6.68 -4.79 10.82
CA VAL A 145 6.63 -6.10 10.13
C VAL A 145 5.50 -6.14 9.12
N CYS A 146 4.31 -5.62 9.47
CA CYS A 146 3.20 -5.55 8.53
C CYS A 146 3.55 -4.64 7.33
N ALA A 147 4.19 -3.49 7.57
CA ALA A 147 4.67 -2.59 6.52
C ALA A 147 5.71 -3.27 5.60
N ALA A 148 6.72 -3.92 6.18
CA ALA A 148 7.76 -4.61 5.41
C ALA A 148 7.18 -5.75 4.55
N VAL A 149 6.25 -6.53 5.12
CA VAL A 149 5.59 -7.63 4.41
C VAL A 149 4.67 -7.08 3.32
N LYS A 150 3.82 -6.07 3.59
CA LYS A 150 2.91 -5.49 2.57
C LYS A 150 3.70 -4.95 1.38
N PHE A 151 4.78 -4.19 1.61
CA PHE A 151 5.59 -3.62 0.54
C PHE A 151 6.27 -4.71 -0.29
N THR A 152 6.79 -5.75 0.36
CA THR A 152 7.41 -6.88 -0.34
C THR A 152 6.40 -7.61 -1.22
N LEU A 153 5.23 -7.97 -0.68
CA LEU A 153 4.20 -8.70 -1.42
C LEU A 153 3.61 -7.88 -2.58
N ALA A 154 3.29 -6.61 -2.33
CA ALA A 154 2.79 -5.70 -3.36
C ALA A 154 3.84 -5.46 -4.45
N GLY A 155 5.10 -5.23 -4.06
CA GLY A 155 6.22 -5.04 -4.99
C GLY A 155 6.44 -6.26 -5.90
N LEU A 156 6.40 -7.47 -5.33
CA LEU A 156 6.49 -8.72 -6.10
C LEU A 156 5.32 -8.88 -7.09
N ALA A 157 4.10 -8.53 -6.70
CA ALA A 157 2.95 -8.55 -7.59
C ALA A 157 3.07 -7.53 -8.73
N VAL A 158 3.58 -6.32 -8.44
CA VAL A 158 3.88 -5.30 -9.46
C VAL A 158 4.93 -5.80 -10.45
N VAL A 159 6.03 -6.38 -9.98
CA VAL A 159 7.08 -6.96 -10.84
C VAL A 159 6.48 -8.04 -11.75
N TYR A 160 5.66 -8.95 -11.21
CA TYR A 160 4.97 -9.94 -12.03
C TYR A 160 4.09 -9.32 -13.11
N ILE A 161 3.34 -8.26 -12.77
CA ILE A 161 2.48 -7.54 -13.72
C ILE A 161 3.32 -6.96 -14.85
N LEU A 162 4.39 -6.22 -14.53
CA LEU A 162 5.25 -5.57 -15.52
C LEU A 162 5.86 -6.60 -16.50
N LEU A 163 6.39 -7.71 -15.97
CA LEU A 163 6.92 -8.82 -16.78
C LEU A 163 5.83 -9.53 -17.61
N GLY A 164 4.56 -9.36 -17.25
CA GLY A 164 3.41 -9.96 -17.91
C GLY A 164 2.69 -9.09 -18.94
N LEU A 165 2.90 -7.78 -18.93
CA LEU A 165 2.26 -6.85 -19.85
C LEU A 165 2.42 -7.25 -21.34
N PRO A 166 3.61 -7.65 -21.85
CA PRO A 166 3.76 -8.01 -23.27
C PRO A 166 2.82 -9.14 -23.73
N ARG A 167 2.44 -10.03 -22.82
CA ARG A 167 1.56 -11.17 -23.10
C ARG A 167 0.11 -10.73 -23.36
N LEU A 168 -0.33 -9.65 -22.72
CA LEU A 168 -1.67 -9.09 -22.94
C LEU A 168 -1.82 -8.50 -24.35
N PHE A 169 -0.74 -7.93 -24.90
CA PHE A 169 -0.74 -7.35 -26.25
C PHE A 169 -0.62 -8.42 -27.34
N ARG A 170 0.14 -9.50 -27.12
CA ARG A 170 0.26 -10.61 -28.09
C ARG A 170 -1.03 -11.40 -28.29
N SER A 171 -1.90 -11.46 -27.28
CA SER A 171 -3.15 -12.23 -27.35
C SER A 171 -4.25 -11.60 -28.21
N ARG A 172 -4.12 -10.34 -28.67
CA ARG A 172 -5.12 -9.68 -29.53
C ARG A 172 -4.94 -9.98 -31.03
N LYS A 173 -3.94 -10.78 -31.41
CA LYS A 173 -3.53 -10.99 -32.81
C LYS A 173 -4.07 -12.27 -33.46
N TYR A 174 -5.00 -12.98 -32.83
CA TYR A 174 -5.65 -14.17 -33.38
C TYR A 174 -7.15 -14.13 -33.08
#